data_AF-A0A3M0XMG6-F1
#
_entry.id   AF-A0A3M0XMG6-F1
#
_cell.length_a   1.000
_cell.length_b   1.000
_cell.length_c   1.000
_cell.angle_alpha   90.00
_cell.angle_beta   90.00
_cell.angle_gamma   90.00
#
_symmetry.space_group_name_H-M   'P 1'
#
loop_
_entity.id
_entity.type
_entity.pdbx_description
1 polymer ?
#
loop_
_entity_poly.entity_id
_entity_poly.type
_entity_poly.pdbx_seq_one_letter_code
_entity_poly.pdbx_strand_id
1 'polypeptide(L)'
;MGRKRRSYNTRYESHTNGLGSEKDLARIWMLRILLGCDGELRNIFKPSLDYMNTNIAEFLGLPTLGDESADLPPAKIRKQMEAMLARLEKRSTEDSCIARNVAMLAAHIPLSEVQQDILKLAVIKEACEPLADCLSWTKIISESRFHAILGLALDVPLIRIREALAREGALLKTGLITFEFDRIREHFSFEV
;
A
#
# COMPACT_ATOMS: atom_id res chain seq x y z
N MET A 1 -5.96 -2.13 -45.68
CA MET A 1 -5.19 -1.26 -44.75
C MET A 1 -5.30 -1.82 -43.35
N GLY A 2 -4.29 -2.58 -42.88
CA GLY A 2 -4.23 -3.09 -41.51
C GLY A 2 -2.91 -2.65 -40.89
N ARG A 3 -2.96 -1.68 -39.96
CA ARG A 3 -1.78 -1.11 -39.31
C ARG A 3 -1.14 -2.14 -38.38
N LYS A 4 0.14 -2.45 -38.66
CA LYS A 4 1.09 -3.13 -37.77
C LYS A 4 0.98 -2.58 -36.34
N ARG A 5 0.55 -3.42 -35.39
CA ARG A 5 0.83 -3.19 -33.98
C ARG A 5 2.28 -3.60 -33.72
N ARG A 6 3.12 -2.60 -33.46
CA ARG A 6 4.49 -2.79 -32.96
C ARG A 6 4.41 -3.48 -31.60
N SER A 7 4.89 -4.72 -31.53
CA SER A 7 5.22 -5.37 -30.27
C SER A 7 6.36 -4.61 -29.61
N TYR A 8 6.06 -3.93 -28.51
CA TYR A 8 7.07 -3.44 -27.58
C TYR A 8 7.28 -4.50 -26.49
N ASN A 9 8.56 -4.68 -26.12
CA ASN A 9 9.04 -5.27 -24.88
C ASN A 9 8.97 -6.79 -24.70
N THR A 10 9.85 -7.48 -25.42
CA THR A 10 10.45 -8.76 -24.97
C THR A 10 11.84 -8.48 -24.38
N ARG A 11 11.92 -7.76 -23.26
CA ARG A 11 13.19 -7.56 -22.54
C ARG A 11 13.04 -7.18 -21.06
N TYR A 12 12.34 -7.99 -20.27
CA TYR A 12 12.36 -7.88 -18.79
C TYR A 12 12.26 -9.23 -18.05
N GLU A 13 12.71 -10.34 -18.65
CA GLU A 13 12.59 -11.68 -18.05
C GLU A 13 13.85 -12.15 -17.29
N SER A 14 14.56 -11.28 -16.57
CA SER A 14 15.78 -11.71 -15.83
C SER A 14 15.99 -11.11 -14.43
N HIS A 15 14.98 -10.50 -13.78
CA HIS A 15 15.12 -9.90 -12.44
C HIS A 15 14.05 -10.38 -11.43
N THR A 16 13.70 -11.67 -11.45
CA THR A 16 12.56 -12.22 -10.70
C THR A 16 12.80 -12.46 -9.20
N ASN A 17 14.02 -12.30 -8.68
CA ASN A 17 14.29 -12.44 -7.24
C ASN A 17 13.96 -11.19 -6.41
N GLY A 18 13.89 -10.00 -7.02
CA GLY A 18 13.54 -8.76 -6.30
C GLY A 18 12.07 -8.76 -5.89
N LEU A 19 11.18 -8.93 -6.88
CA LEU A 19 9.72 -8.79 -6.83
C LEU A 19 9.01 -9.54 -5.69
N GLY A 20 9.62 -10.60 -5.15
CA GLY A 20 9.06 -11.32 -3.99
C GLY A 20 9.06 -10.46 -2.73
N SER A 21 10.14 -9.71 -2.51
CA SER A 21 10.32 -8.87 -1.32
C SER A 21 9.38 -7.66 -1.32
N GLU A 22 9.18 -6.98 -2.46
CA GLU A 22 8.24 -5.86 -2.54
C GLU A 22 6.79 -6.32 -2.43
N LYS A 23 6.46 -7.51 -2.97
CA LYS A 23 5.13 -8.11 -2.81
C LYS A 23 4.84 -8.45 -1.35
N ASP A 24 5.80 -9.04 -0.64
CA ASP A 24 5.62 -9.35 0.78
C ASP A 24 5.51 -8.08 1.62
N LEU A 25 6.27 -7.03 1.30
CA LEU A 25 6.15 -5.72 1.96
C LEU A 25 4.79 -5.07 1.69
N ALA A 26 4.30 -5.10 0.44
CA ALA A 26 2.96 -4.64 0.10
C ALA A 26 1.87 -5.40 0.87
N ARG A 27 2.00 -6.74 1.00
CA ARG A 27 1.08 -7.56 1.78
C ARG A 27 1.10 -7.20 3.26
N ILE A 28 2.28 -6.98 3.85
CA ILE A 28 2.41 -6.54 5.25
C ILE A 28 1.65 -5.23 5.46
N TRP A 29 1.88 -4.24 4.60
CA TRP A 29 1.21 -2.95 4.70
C TRP A 29 -0.31 -3.06 4.53
N MET A 30 -0.78 -3.82 3.54
CA MET A 30 -2.20 -4.09 3.36
C MET A 30 -2.80 -4.75 4.61
N LEU A 31 -2.17 -5.78 5.16
CA LEU A 31 -2.66 -6.47 6.35
C LEU A 31 -2.73 -5.54 7.57
N ARG A 32 -1.71 -4.72 7.80
CA ARG A 32 -1.71 -3.74 8.90
C ARG A 32 -2.81 -2.69 8.76
N ILE A 33 -3.01 -2.17 7.54
CA ILE A 33 -4.10 -1.24 7.25
C ILE A 33 -5.44 -1.89 7.54
N LEU A 34 -5.69 -3.09 7.01
CA LEU A 34 -6.98 -3.77 7.14
C LEU A 34 -7.27 -4.21 8.58
N LEU A 35 -6.27 -4.66 9.32
CA LEU A 35 -6.40 -5.06 10.72
C LEU A 35 -6.50 -3.88 11.68
N GLY A 36 -5.87 -2.74 11.36
CA GLY A 36 -5.92 -1.51 12.14
C GLY A 36 -7.21 -0.70 11.94
N CYS A 37 -7.99 -1.04 10.92
CA CYS A 37 -9.20 -0.34 10.52
C CYS A 37 -10.41 -1.28 10.58
N ASP A 38 -11.03 -1.40 11.77
CA ASP A 38 -12.16 -2.30 12.01
C ASP A 38 -13.38 -2.07 11.09
N GLY A 39 -13.55 -0.86 10.53
CA GLY A 39 -14.61 -0.53 9.58
C GLY A 39 -14.30 -1.06 8.16
N GLU A 40 -13.06 -0.92 7.73
CA GLU A 40 -12.56 -1.34 6.42
C GLU A 40 -12.57 -2.87 6.29
N LEU A 41 -12.19 -3.60 7.34
CA LEU A 41 -12.27 -5.06 7.38
C LEU A 41 -13.71 -5.55 7.16
N ARG A 42 -14.68 -4.90 7.83
CA ARG A 42 -16.12 -5.19 7.64
C ARG A 42 -16.65 -4.79 6.28
N ASN A 43 -16.05 -3.80 5.64
CA ASN A 43 -16.47 -3.36 4.31
C ASN A 43 -15.91 -4.26 3.20
N ILE A 44 -14.73 -4.86 3.40
CA ILE A 44 -14.15 -5.83 2.45
C ILE A 44 -14.87 -7.18 2.55
N PHE A 45 -15.31 -7.57 3.75
CA PHE A 45 -16.03 -8.81 3.99
C PHE A 45 -17.53 -8.56 4.17
N LYS A 46 -18.35 -8.88 3.16
CA LYS A 46 -19.81 -8.96 3.31
C LYS A 46 -20.27 -10.42 3.31
N PRO A 47 -20.87 -10.91 4.41
CA PRO A 47 -21.28 -12.31 4.55
C PRO A 47 -22.18 -12.85 3.43
N SER A 48 -22.88 -11.99 2.69
CA SER A 48 -23.85 -12.36 1.67
C SER A 48 -23.36 -12.22 0.23
N LEU A 49 -22.11 -11.76 -0.01
CA LEU A 49 -21.72 -11.28 -1.34
C LEU A 49 -20.24 -11.52 -1.70
N ASP A 50 -19.56 -12.46 -1.01
CA ASP A 50 -18.12 -12.71 -1.16
C ASP A 50 -17.26 -11.45 -0.84
N TYR A 51 -15.96 -11.49 -1.13
CA TYR A 51 -15.10 -10.32 -0.97
C TYR A 51 -15.50 -9.19 -1.93
N MET A 52 -15.62 -7.98 -1.41
CA MET A 52 -15.94 -6.79 -2.22
C MET A 52 -14.82 -6.38 -3.17
N ASN A 53 -13.59 -6.84 -2.93
CA ASN A 53 -12.48 -6.66 -3.85
C ASN A 53 -11.70 -7.98 -3.97
N THR A 54 -11.96 -8.70 -5.05
CA THR A 54 -11.31 -9.99 -5.36
C THR A 54 -9.80 -9.83 -5.58
N ASN A 55 -9.34 -8.70 -6.13
CA ASN A 55 -7.92 -8.42 -6.35
C ASN A 55 -7.13 -8.35 -5.03
N ILE A 56 -7.68 -7.66 -4.02
CA ILE A 56 -7.11 -7.61 -2.66
C ILE A 56 -7.10 -9.00 -2.02
N ALA A 57 -8.21 -9.74 -2.11
CA ALA A 57 -8.32 -11.07 -1.53
C ALA A 57 -7.35 -12.06 -2.17
N GLU A 58 -7.27 -12.09 -3.50
CA GLU A 58 -6.36 -12.95 -4.27
C GLU A 58 -4.90 -12.61 -3.99
N PHE A 59 -4.54 -11.31 -3.99
CA PHE A 59 -3.17 -10.88 -3.73
C PHE A 59 -2.69 -11.27 -2.33
N LEU A 60 -3.56 -11.16 -1.32
CA LEU A 60 -3.31 -11.62 0.03
C LEU A 60 -3.32 -13.15 0.13
N GLY A 61 -3.94 -13.86 -0.81
CA GLY A 61 -4.11 -15.31 -0.75
C GLY A 61 -5.19 -15.73 0.26
N LEU A 62 -6.20 -14.89 0.44
CA LEU A 62 -7.37 -15.22 1.25
C LEU A 62 -8.20 -16.31 0.55
N PRO A 63 -8.78 -17.26 1.31
CA PRO A 63 -9.58 -18.32 0.71
C PRO A 63 -10.84 -17.72 0.07
N THR A 64 -11.15 -18.13 -1.16
CA THR A 64 -12.44 -17.84 -1.82
C THR A 64 -13.58 -18.36 -0.97
N LEU A 65 -14.58 -17.51 -0.69
CA LEU A 65 -15.58 -17.85 0.33
C LEU A 65 -16.67 -18.81 -0.18
N GLY A 66 -16.84 -18.97 -1.50
CA GLY A 66 -17.72 -19.99 -2.12
C GLY A 66 -19.15 -20.05 -1.56
N ASP A 67 -19.86 -21.14 -1.84
CA ASP A 67 -21.21 -21.40 -1.26
C ASP A 67 -21.15 -21.70 0.25
N GLU A 68 -19.97 -21.96 0.82
CA GLU A 68 -19.74 -22.11 2.27
C GLU A 68 -19.59 -20.75 3.01
N SER A 69 -19.71 -19.63 2.27
CA SER A 69 -19.49 -18.26 2.77
C SER A 69 -20.41 -17.83 3.92
N ALA A 70 -21.56 -18.50 4.07
CA ALA A 70 -22.48 -18.27 5.17
C ALA A 70 -21.87 -18.54 6.56
N ASP A 71 -20.80 -19.35 6.65
CA ASP A 71 -20.31 -19.91 7.90
C ASP A 71 -18.91 -19.44 8.34
N LEU A 72 -18.24 -18.53 7.62
CA LEU A 72 -16.96 -17.96 8.02
C LEU A 72 -17.17 -16.66 8.81
N PRO A 73 -17.09 -16.67 10.15
CA PRO A 73 -17.29 -15.46 10.94
C PRO A 73 -16.14 -14.49 10.68
N PRO A 74 -16.38 -13.16 10.68
CA PRO A 74 -15.33 -12.14 10.52
C PRO A 74 -14.12 -12.36 11.45
N ALA A 75 -14.35 -12.92 12.64
CA ALA A 75 -13.31 -13.26 13.60
C ALA A 75 -12.33 -14.34 13.10
N LYS A 76 -12.77 -15.32 12.31
CA LYS A 76 -11.88 -16.34 11.73
C LYS A 76 -10.98 -15.73 10.64
N ILE A 77 -11.53 -14.88 9.77
CA ILE A 77 -10.78 -14.19 8.72
C ILE A 77 -9.75 -13.25 9.36
N ARG A 78 -10.15 -12.49 10.38
CA ARG A 78 -9.23 -11.65 11.16
C ARG A 78 -8.06 -12.47 11.72
N LYS A 79 -8.33 -13.59 12.38
CA LYS A 79 -7.28 -14.48 12.91
C LYS A 79 -6.35 -15.02 11.82
N GLN A 80 -6.88 -15.34 10.64
CA GLN A 80 -6.06 -15.77 9.51
C GLN A 80 -5.14 -14.64 9.03
N MET A 81 -5.67 -13.42 8.88
CA MET A 81 -4.90 -12.25 8.50
C MET A 81 -3.81 -11.91 9.53
N GLU A 82 -4.12 -12.00 10.83
CA GLU A 82 -3.14 -11.84 11.93
C GLU A 82 -2.03 -12.89 11.84
N ALA A 83 -2.39 -14.16 11.60
CA ALA A 83 -1.40 -15.23 11.44
C ALA A 83 -0.54 -15.06 10.18
N MET A 84 -1.11 -14.54 9.08
CA MET A 84 -0.38 -14.23 7.86
C MET A 84 0.59 -13.08 8.07
N LEU A 85 0.15 -12.00 8.72
CA LEU A 85 1.00 -10.85 9.06
C LEU A 85 2.21 -11.30 9.88
N ALA A 86 1.98 -12.06 10.95
CA ALA A 86 3.04 -12.58 11.80
C ALA A 86 4.02 -13.52 11.07
N ARG A 87 3.57 -14.23 10.01
CA ARG A 87 4.45 -15.07 9.17
C ARG A 87 5.26 -14.26 8.18
N LEU A 88 4.72 -13.16 7.66
CA LEU A 88 5.41 -12.28 6.72
C LEU A 88 6.45 -11.43 7.45
N GLU A 89 6.11 -10.86 8.61
CA GLU A 89 7.04 -10.05 9.41
C GLU A 89 8.24 -10.85 9.93
N LYS A 90 8.11 -12.17 10.09
CA LYS A 90 9.23 -13.06 10.43
C LYS A 90 10.18 -13.34 9.28
N ARG A 91 9.76 -13.12 8.03
CA ARG A 91 10.64 -13.22 6.88
C ARG A 91 11.35 -11.88 6.75
N SER A 92 12.68 -11.88 6.87
CA SER A 92 13.44 -10.64 6.64
C SER A 92 13.22 -10.18 5.19
N THR A 93 12.73 -8.94 5.03
CA THR A 93 12.53 -8.26 3.74
C THR A 93 13.52 -7.09 3.62
N GLU A 94 14.82 -7.36 3.71
CA GLU A 94 15.84 -6.28 3.66
C GLU A 94 16.50 -6.12 2.28
N ASP A 95 16.55 -7.17 1.44
CA ASP A 95 17.25 -7.11 0.16
C ASP A 95 16.30 -6.88 -1.03
N SER A 96 15.72 -5.68 -1.09
CA SER A 96 14.89 -5.24 -2.22
C SER A 96 15.60 -4.18 -3.05
N CYS A 97 15.32 -4.14 -4.36
CA CYS A 97 15.94 -3.13 -5.23
C CYS A 97 15.49 -1.72 -4.83
N ILE A 98 14.25 -1.59 -4.36
CA ILE A 98 13.69 -0.35 -3.83
C ILE A 98 14.41 0.06 -2.55
N ALA A 99 14.66 -0.86 -1.61
CA ALA A 99 15.38 -0.56 -0.37
C ALA A 99 16.78 -0.02 -0.66
N ARG A 100 17.51 -0.66 -1.59
CA ARG A 100 18.81 -0.18 -2.05
C ARG A 100 18.75 1.20 -2.70
N ASN A 101 17.79 1.42 -3.61
CA ASN A 101 17.65 2.70 -4.30
C ASN A 101 17.32 3.83 -3.31
N VAL A 102 16.45 3.56 -2.34
CA VAL A 102 16.11 4.51 -1.28
C VAL A 102 17.31 4.79 -0.37
N ALA A 103 18.09 3.76 -0.03
CA ALA A 103 19.33 3.94 0.74
C ALA A 103 20.36 4.81 -0.01
N MET A 104 20.50 4.62 -1.33
CA MET A 104 21.34 5.48 -2.16
C MET A 104 20.86 6.94 -2.17
N LEU A 105 19.54 7.18 -2.25
CA LEU A 105 18.98 8.53 -2.16
C LEU A 105 19.22 9.15 -0.77
N ALA A 106 19.04 8.36 0.30
CA ALA A 106 19.27 8.80 1.68
C ALA A 106 20.74 9.12 1.99
N ALA A 107 21.69 8.59 1.23
CA ALA A 107 23.11 8.95 1.34
C ALA A 107 23.39 10.39 0.85
N HIS A 108 22.53 10.94 0.00
CA HIS A 108 22.71 12.27 -0.61
C HIS A 108 21.68 13.30 -0.15
N ILE A 109 20.57 12.84 0.43
CA ILE A 109 19.48 13.67 0.94
C ILE A 109 19.23 13.22 2.39
N PRO A 110 19.18 14.11 3.38
CA PRO A 110 18.99 13.74 4.78
C PRO A 110 17.55 13.27 5.05
N LEU A 111 17.20 12.09 4.56
CA LEU A 111 15.91 11.44 4.75
C LEU A 111 15.95 10.64 6.05
N SER A 112 15.02 10.90 6.96
CA SER A 112 14.82 10.04 8.13
C SER A 112 14.34 8.65 7.72
N GLU A 113 14.47 7.65 8.59
CA GLU A 113 14.00 6.28 8.32
C GLU A 113 12.51 6.26 7.93
N VAL A 114 11.68 7.02 8.64
CA VAL A 114 10.24 7.16 8.33
C VAL A 114 10.02 7.77 6.94
N GLN A 115 10.84 8.75 6.55
CA GLN A 115 10.76 9.34 5.22
C GLN A 115 11.17 8.35 4.12
N GLN A 116 12.19 7.53 4.39
CA GLN A 116 12.59 6.45 3.49
C GLN A 116 11.47 5.41 3.34
N ASP A 117 10.79 5.04 4.42
CA ASP A 117 9.66 4.10 4.38
C ASP A 117 8.44 4.67 3.63
N ILE A 118 8.12 5.94 3.83
CA ILE A 118 7.07 6.63 3.06
C ILE A 118 7.41 6.62 1.56
N LEU A 119 8.68 6.85 1.20
CA LEU A 119 9.14 6.79 -0.19
C LEU A 119 9.03 5.39 -0.77
N LYS A 120 9.46 4.35 -0.03
CA LYS A 120 9.27 2.95 -0.44
C LYS A 120 7.81 2.65 -0.70
N LEU A 121 6.91 3.07 0.20
CA LEU A 121 5.47 2.89 0.06
C LEU A 121 4.93 3.56 -1.20
N ALA A 122 5.32 4.80 -1.47
CA ALA A 122 4.92 5.52 -2.67
C ALA A 122 5.35 4.77 -3.95
N VAL A 123 6.62 4.33 -4.02
CA VAL A 123 7.13 3.60 -5.20
C VAL A 123 6.43 2.25 -5.38
N ILE A 124 6.23 1.49 -4.31
CA ILE A 124 5.57 0.17 -4.38
C ILE A 124 4.10 0.32 -4.74
N LYS A 125 3.41 1.35 -4.23
CA LYS A 125 2.02 1.64 -4.60
C LYS A 125 1.86 1.83 -6.11
N GLU A 126 2.78 2.52 -6.77
CA GLU A 126 2.73 2.71 -8.23
C GLU A 126 2.96 1.43 -9.02
N ALA A 127 3.68 0.45 -8.45
CA ALA A 127 3.98 -0.83 -9.09
C ALA A 127 3.04 -1.99 -8.67
N CYS A 128 2.21 -1.80 -7.64
CA CYS A 128 1.38 -2.83 -7.03
C CYS A 128 -0.09 -2.39 -7.00
N GLU A 129 -0.84 -2.77 -8.03
CA GLU A 129 -2.27 -2.46 -8.17
C GLU A 129 -3.11 -2.89 -6.95
N PRO A 130 -2.96 -4.08 -6.35
CA PRO A 130 -3.72 -4.46 -5.16
C PRO A 130 -3.48 -3.55 -3.94
N LEU A 131 -2.26 -3.01 -3.78
CA LEU A 131 -1.95 -2.05 -2.72
C LEU A 131 -2.60 -0.70 -3.00
N ALA A 132 -2.59 -0.25 -4.25
CA ALA A 132 -3.29 0.98 -4.66
C ALA A 132 -4.80 0.87 -4.44
N ASP A 133 -5.39 -0.29 -4.77
CA ASP A 133 -6.80 -0.60 -4.49
C ASP A 133 -7.10 -0.56 -2.99
N CYS A 134 -6.25 -1.18 -2.17
CA CYS A 134 -6.39 -1.19 -0.72
C CYS A 134 -6.38 0.23 -0.13
N LEU A 135 -5.44 1.08 -0.58
CA LEU A 135 -5.37 2.47 -0.14
C LEU A 135 -6.59 3.28 -0.60
N SER A 136 -7.05 3.08 -1.83
CA SER A 136 -8.25 3.73 -2.36
C SER A 136 -9.51 3.35 -1.57
N TRP A 137 -9.58 2.09 -1.14
CA TRP A 137 -10.70 1.56 -0.36
C TRP A 137 -10.80 2.16 1.06
N THR A 138 -9.68 2.58 1.65
CA THR A 138 -9.64 3.19 2.99
C THR A 138 -10.22 4.60 3.08
N LYS A 139 -10.69 5.15 1.94
CA LYS A 139 -11.33 6.47 1.81
C LYS A 139 -10.55 7.55 2.57
N ILE A 140 -9.38 7.91 2.05
CA ILE A 140 -8.55 8.98 2.58
C ILE A 140 -9.24 10.33 2.32
N ILE A 141 -10.13 10.74 3.23
CA ILE A 141 -10.94 11.96 3.11
C ILE A 141 -10.33 13.19 3.80
N SER A 142 -9.22 13.01 4.50
CA SER A 142 -8.51 14.09 5.19
C SER A 142 -7.04 13.76 5.39
N GLU A 143 -6.22 14.79 5.56
CA GLU A 143 -4.80 14.66 5.91
C GLU A 143 -4.59 13.86 7.21
N SER A 144 -5.45 14.08 8.22
CA SER A 144 -5.39 13.30 9.47
C SER A 144 -5.67 11.81 9.26
N ARG A 145 -6.62 11.47 8.39
CA ARG A 145 -6.88 10.08 8.01
C ARG A 145 -5.71 9.50 7.22
N PHE A 146 -5.13 10.28 6.31
CA PHE A 146 -3.94 9.87 5.57
C PHE A 146 -2.77 9.52 6.49
N HIS A 147 -2.46 10.40 7.45
CA HIS A 147 -1.40 10.17 8.43
C HIS A 147 -1.67 8.92 9.29
N ALA A 148 -2.94 8.67 9.65
CA ALA A 148 -3.31 7.45 10.39
C ALA A 148 -3.10 6.18 9.55
N ILE A 149 -3.49 6.18 8.27
CA ILE A 149 -3.29 5.04 7.37
C ILE A 149 -1.79 4.77 7.14
N LEU A 150 -0.98 5.82 6.96
CA LEU A 150 0.47 5.68 6.90
C LEU A 150 1.06 5.11 8.19
N GLY A 151 0.61 5.59 9.35
CA GLY A 151 1.04 5.07 10.65
C GLY A 151 0.73 3.59 10.81
N LEU A 152 -0.45 3.14 10.37
CA LEU A 152 -0.82 1.73 10.35
C LEU A 152 0.06 0.93 9.40
N ALA A 153 0.19 1.36 8.13
CA ALA A 153 0.98 0.64 7.13
C ALA A 153 2.42 0.46 7.59
N LEU A 154 3.06 1.55 8.01
CA LEU A 154 4.47 1.57 8.36
C LEU A 154 4.75 1.04 9.77
N ASP A 155 3.71 0.83 10.59
CA ASP A 155 3.83 0.52 12.03
C ASP A 155 4.65 1.59 12.77
N VAL A 156 4.29 2.86 12.51
CA VAL A 156 4.99 4.04 13.02
C VAL A 156 4.02 4.94 13.76
N PRO A 157 4.39 5.48 14.95
CA PRO A 157 3.55 6.41 15.69
C PRO A 157 3.15 7.64 14.86
N LEU A 158 1.89 8.08 15.00
CA LEU A 158 1.34 9.19 14.23
C LEU A 158 2.16 10.48 14.32
N ILE A 159 2.77 10.76 15.48
CA ILE A 159 3.64 11.93 15.67
C ILE A 159 4.84 11.90 14.72
N ARG A 160 5.45 10.73 14.53
CA ARG A 160 6.60 10.54 13.64
C ARG A 160 6.22 10.67 12.17
N ILE A 161 5.01 10.21 11.80
CA ILE A 161 4.46 10.43 10.46
C ILE A 161 4.28 11.93 10.19
N ARG A 162 3.69 12.67 11.13
CA ARG A 162 3.50 14.12 11.01
C ARG A 162 4.82 14.87 10.90
N GLU A 163 5.82 14.50 11.70
CA GLU A 163 7.17 15.06 11.61
C GLU A 163 7.82 14.79 10.24
N ALA A 164 7.70 13.56 9.73
CA ALA A 164 8.26 13.16 8.44
C ALA A 164 7.62 13.91 7.26
N LEU A 165 6.35 14.27 7.39
CA LEU A 165 5.52 14.97 6.40
C LEU A 165 5.37 16.47 6.65
N ALA A 166 6.06 17.02 7.65
CA ALA A 166 6.07 18.46 7.88
C ALA A 166 6.54 19.19 6.61
N ARG A 167 5.99 20.39 6.34
CA ARG A 167 6.33 21.20 5.16
C ARG A 167 7.83 21.45 5.02
N GLU A 168 8.54 21.52 6.13
CA GLU A 168 9.98 21.73 6.19
C GLU A 168 10.80 20.45 6.01
N GLY A 169 10.14 19.28 5.96
CA GLY A 169 10.74 17.96 5.82
C GLY A 169 11.37 17.75 4.44
N ALA A 170 12.47 16.98 4.43
CA ALA A 170 13.26 16.71 3.24
C ALA A 170 12.42 16.15 2.08
N LEU A 171 11.49 15.22 2.33
CA LEU A 171 10.62 14.62 1.30
C LEU A 171 9.85 15.63 0.45
N LEU A 172 9.20 16.60 1.12
CA LEU A 172 8.40 17.63 0.46
C LEU A 172 9.29 18.69 -0.20
N LYS A 173 10.37 19.10 0.48
CA LYS A 173 11.31 20.10 -0.04
C LYS A 173 12.06 19.65 -1.30
N THR A 174 12.38 18.36 -1.40
CA THR A 174 13.07 17.81 -2.57
C THR A 174 12.13 17.46 -3.72
N GLY A 175 10.81 17.58 -3.53
CA GLY A 175 9.82 17.19 -4.53
C GLY A 175 9.82 15.70 -4.87
N LEU A 176 10.41 14.85 -4.00
CA LEU A 176 10.44 13.40 -4.22
C LEU A 176 9.05 12.79 -4.09
N ILE A 177 8.19 13.42 -3.30
CA ILE A 177 6.77 13.11 -3.20
C ILE A 177 6.00 14.42 -3.17
N THR A 178 4.90 14.48 -3.90
CA THR A 178 3.91 15.55 -3.80
C THR A 178 2.64 14.97 -3.18
N PHE A 179 2.03 15.71 -2.24
CA PHE A 179 0.71 15.38 -1.71
C PHE A 179 -0.27 16.44 -2.15
N GLU A 180 -1.28 16.04 -2.90
CA GLU A 180 -2.40 16.89 -3.25
C GLU A 180 -3.57 16.54 -2.32
N PHE A 181 -3.74 17.30 -1.23
CA PHE A 181 -4.95 17.23 -0.40
C PHE A 181 -6.06 18.20 -0.89
N ASP A 182 -5.78 18.95 -1.95
CA ASP A 182 -6.49 20.17 -2.33
C ASP A 182 -7.82 19.97 -3.09
N ARG A 183 -8.50 18.82 -2.95
CA ARG A 183 -9.79 18.59 -3.65
C ARG A 183 -10.87 17.88 -2.83
N ILE A 184 -10.96 18.13 -1.53
CA ILE A 184 -12.15 17.72 -0.74
C ILE A 184 -12.96 18.92 -0.22
N ARG A 185 -12.54 20.16 -0.50
CA ARG A 185 -13.35 21.34 -0.14
C ARG A 185 -13.86 22.23 -1.26
N GLU A 186 -13.35 22.16 -2.49
CA GLU A 186 -13.79 23.10 -3.53
C GLU A 186 -13.84 22.42 -4.92
N HIS A 187 -14.94 21.71 -5.20
CA HIS A 187 -15.61 21.86 -6.51
C HIS A 187 -16.43 23.15 -6.37
N PHE A 188 -16.32 24.19 -7.18
CA PHE A 188 -15.93 24.31 -8.58
C PHE A 188 -15.13 25.63 -8.72
N SER A 189 -14.02 25.74 -9.47
CA SER A 189 -14.06 25.80 -10.93
C SER A 189 -12.71 26.24 -11.53
N PHE A 190 -12.52 25.90 -12.82
CA PHE A 190 -11.66 26.54 -13.86
C PHE A 190 -10.12 26.37 -13.78
N GLU A 191 -9.36 26.26 -14.86
CA GLU A 191 -9.57 26.11 -16.32
C GLU A 191 -8.24 25.56 -16.93
N VAL A 192 -8.26 25.21 -18.23
CA VAL A 192 -7.17 24.56 -19.01
C VAL A 192 -5.84 25.30 -18.98
#